data_AF-A0A223P8V4-F1
#
_entry.id   AF-A0A223P8V4-F1
#
_cell.length_a   1.000
_cell.length_b   1.000
_cell.length_c   1.000
_cell.angle_alpha   90.00
_cell.angle_beta   90.00
_cell.angle_gamma   90.00
#
_symmetry.space_group_name_H-M   'P 1'
#
loop_
_entity.id
_entity.type
_entity.pdbx_description
1 polymer ?
#
loop_
_entity_poly.entity_id
_entity_poly.type
_entity_poly.pdbx_seq_one_letter_code
_entity_poly.pdbx_strand_id
1 'polypeptide(L)'
;MINPFLGKRVTAISVFEPWLEPGPVPKLPLFGAIAFEFEDVALFFRSPLRYQFGNPKRIPKQAPSKSCLPIRCDLEQLAWHKGLLTELGMARRLSGWAVIQAAPLEMSYPALARLLDAELVSYCFLSRQRFELCFAGCESVLVTYREDLDGALQVAPAAWMHTIHEVVIHGPEYAFGWLHDQARYPIHADGRHWSDNDAFIREKLWLAGRRGGSPSAAATARIRQRAWRLKANQHPHLAVRLRAICYPVRLA
;
A
#
# COMPACT_ATOMS: atom_id res chain seq x y z
N MET A 1 30.51 -7.37 13.65
CA MET A 1 29.11 -7.29 14.11
C MET A 1 28.40 -8.50 13.52
N ILE A 2 27.97 -9.47 14.34
CA ILE A 2 27.32 -10.70 13.87
C ILE A 2 25.94 -10.32 13.33
N ASN A 3 25.61 -10.77 12.12
CA ASN A 3 24.34 -10.48 11.49
C ASN A 3 23.25 -11.37 12.10
N PRO A 4 22.27 -10.82 12.83
CA PRO A 4 21.38 -11.62 13.69
C PRO A 4 20.35 -12.45 12.92
N PHE A 5 20.31 -12.34 11.59
CA PHE A 5 19.39 -13.05 10.70
C PHE A 5 20.03 -14.22 9.96
N LEU A 6 21.37 -14.27 9.85
CA LEU A 6 22.04 -15.32 9.08
C LEU A 6 21.86 -16.67 9.78
N GLY A 7 21.47 -17.68 9.02
CA GLY A 7 21.22 -19.01 9.56
C GLY A 7 19.86 -19.21 10.19
N LYS A 8 19.02 -18.15 10.24
CA LYS A 8 17.67 -18.20 10.80
C LYS A 8 16.64 -18.54 9.75
N ARG A 9 15.61 -19.28 10.15
CA ARG A 9 14.52 -19.69 9.27
C ARG A 9 13.37 -18.70 9.32
N VAL A 10 12.73 -18.48 8.17
CA VAL A 10 11.52 -17.68 8.11
C VAL A 10 10.36 -18.47 8.73
N THR A 11 9.81 -17.97 9.83
CA THR A 11 8.69 -18.57 10.55
C THR A 11 7.35 -18.05 10.06
N ALA A 12 7.31 -16.79 9.60
CA ALA A 12 6.12 -16.20 9.02
C ALA A 12 6.48 -15.08 8.03
N ILE A 13 5.56 -14.84 7.09
CA ILE A 13 5.61 -13.65 6.25
C ILE A 13 4.28 -12.93 6.40
N SER A 14 4.33 -11.71 6.91
CA SER A 14 3.16 -10.87 7.09
C SER A 14 3.17 -9.76 6.05
N VAL A 15 2.02 -9.48 5.44
CA VAL A 15 1.87 -8.39 4.45
C VAL A 15 0.75 -7.44 4.85
N PHE A 16 0.87 -6.18 4.47
CA PHE A 16 -0.07 -5.11 4.80
C PHE A 16 -0.47 -4.35 3.53
N GLU A 17 -1.77 -4.06 3.39
CA GLU A 17 -2.38 -3.50 2.16
C GLU A 17 -1.91 -4.22 0.87
N PRO A 18 -2.12 -5.55 0.76
CA PRO A 18 -1.77 -6.28 -0.45
C PRO A 18 -2.57 -5.75 -1.65
N TRP A 19 -1.92 -5.67 -2.81
CA TRP A 19 -2.61 -5.42 -4.06
C TRP A 19 -3.34 -6.67 -4.51
N LEU A 20 -4.64 -6.66 -4.27
CA LEU A 20 -5.57 -7.65 -4.78
C LEU A 20 -6.09 -7.17 -6.14
N GLU A 21 -5.89 -7.96 -7.19
CA GLU A 21 -6.64 -7.80 -8.43
C GLU A 21 -7.81 -8.79 -8.45
N PRO A 22 -8.96 -8.46 -9.04
CA PRO A 22 -10.03 -9.43 -9.25
C PRO A 22 -9.56 -10.59 -10.11
N GLY A 23 -9.80 -11.80 -9.65
CA GLY A 23 -9.48 -13.03 -10.36
C GLY A 23 -9.01 -14.16 -9.43
N PRO A 24 -8.92 -15.39 -9.94
CA PRO A 24 -8.61 -16.58 -9.13
C PRO A 24 -7.12 -16.70 -8.73
N VAL A 25 -6.24 -15.87 -9.29
CA VAL A 25 -4.79 -15.94 -9.04
C VAL A 25 -4.28 -14.55 -8.64
N PRO A 26 -3.62 -14.42 -7.47
CA PRO A 26 -2.91 -13.19 -7.11
C PRO A 26 -1.83 -12.91 -8.15
N LYS A 27 -2.02 -11.86 -8.95
CA LYS A 27 -1.10 -11.52 -10.04
C LYS A 27 0.14 -10.77 -9.54
N LEU A 28 0.00 -9.94 -8.50
CA LEU A 28 0.97 -8.90 -8.18
C LEU A 28 1.42 -8.95 -6.71
N PRO A 29 2.71 -9.21 -6.41
CA PRO A 29 3.24 -9.15 -5.06
C PRO A 29 3.57 -7.71 -4.67
N LEU A 30 2.55 -6.84 -4.72
CA LEU A 30 2.66 -5.43 -4.37
C LEU A 30 1.99 -5.20 -3.02
N PHE A 31 2.69 -4.52 -2.11
CA PHE A 31 2.28 -4.34 -0.72
C PHE A 31 2.50 -2.91 -0.27
N GLY A 32 1.76 -2.47 0.72
CA GLY A 32 2.16 -1.29 1.48
C GLY A 32 3.34 -1.58 2.41
N ALA A 33 3.28 -2.71 3.12
CA ALA A 33 4.34 -3.18 3.99
C ALA A 33 4.46 -4.72 3.96
N ILE A 34 5.64 -5.23 4.27
CA ILE A 34 5.92 -6.67 4.39
C ILE A 34 6.91 -6.90 5.54
N ALA A 35 6.72 -7.96 6.30
CA ALA A 35 7.64 -8.43 7.32
C ALA A 35 8.01 -9.89 7.06
N PHE A 36 9.31 -10.17 7.06
CA PHE A 36 9.86 -11.52 7.16
C PHE A 36 10.19 -11.77 8.62
N GLU A 37 9.43 -12.65 9.27
CA GLU A 37 9.59 -13.03 10.66
C GLU A 37 10.49 -14.27 10.73
N PHE A 38 11.49 -14.21 11.61
CA PHE A 38 12.39 -15.31 11.94
C PHE A 38 12.08 -15.78 13.38
N GLU A 39 12.93 -16.60 14.00
CA GLU A 39 12.60 -17.19 15.30
C GLU A 39 12.37 -16.13 16.42
N ASP A 40 13.18 -15.07 16.46
CA ASP A 40 13.21 -14.05 17.51
C ASP A 40 13.34 -12.61 16.95
N VAL A 41 13.49 -12.45 15.63
CA VAL A 41 13.74 -11.17 14.96
C VAL A 41 12.95 -11.08 13.66
N ALA A 42 12.77 -9.87 13.14
CA ALA A 42 12.09 -9.63 11.87
C ALA A 42 12.81 -8.59 11.01
N LEU A 43 12.73 -8.80 9.69
CA LEU A 43 13.04 -7.81 8.68
C LEU A 43 11.74 -7.19 8.18
N PHE A 44 11.52 -5.93 8.53
CA PHE A 44 10.30 -5.21 8.23
C PHE A 44 10.54 -4.12 7.18
N PHE A 45 9.76 -4.15 6.10
CA PHE A 45 9.78 -3.15 5.04
C PHE A 45 8.42 -2.45 5.02
N ARG A 46 8.43 -1.13 4.94
CA ARG A 46 7.21 -0.33 4.80
C ARG A 46 7.39 0.79 3.80
N SER A 47 6.34 1.10 3.05
CA SER A 47 6.32 2.24 2.15
C SER A 47 6.38 3.55 2.95
N PRO A 48 7.44 4.37 2.82
CA PRO A 48 7.45 5.69 3.43
C PRO A 48 6.32 6.56 2.86
N LEU A 49 6.03 6.45 1.57
CA LEU A 49 5.00 7.30 0.95
C LEU A 49 3.60 7.02 1.49
N ARG A 50 3.32 5.77 1.88
CA ARG A 50 2.02 5.39 2.47
C ARG A 50 1.95 5.64 3.98
N TYR A 51 3.06 5.52 4.71
CA TYR A 51 3.03 5.47 6.19
C TYR A 51 3.98 6.42 6.93
N GLN A 52 4.56 7.42 6.27
CA GLN A 52 5.41 8.43 6.95
C GLN A 52 4.60 9.46 7.77
N PHE A 53 3.47 9.03 8.35
CA PHE A 53 2.62 9.83 9.24
C PHE A 53 2.76 9.30 10.66
N GLY A 54 3.38 10.11 11.53
CA GLY A 54 3.57 9.75 12.93
C GLY A 54 4.22 10.84 13.80
N ASN A 55 4.75 11.92 13.21
CA ASN A 55 5.10 13.10 14.00
C ASN A 55 5.10 14.37 13.11
N PRO A 56 4.09 15.24 13.19
CA PRO A 56 4.06 16.50 12.43
C PRO A 56 5.24 17.43 12.74
N LYS A 57 5.96 17.24 13.86
CA LYS A 57 7.19 17.97 14.22
C LYS A 57 8.48 17.36 13.65
N ARG A 58 8.40 16.18 13.02
CA ARG A 58 9.52 15.48 12.36
C ARG A 58 9.15 15.03 10.95
N ILE A 59 8.31 15.79 10.25
CA ILE A 59 8.31 15.73 8.78
C ILE A 59 9.67 16.29 8.38
N PRO A 60 10.62 15.48 7.85
CA PRO A 60 11.83 16.07 7.31
C PRO A 60 11.35 17.05 6.22
N LYS A 61 11.80 18.30 6.28
CA LYS A 61 11.57 19.28 5.20
C LYS A 61 12.23 18.84 3.87
N GLN A 62 13.00 17.76 3.91
CA GLN A 62 13.51 17.05 2.76
C GLN A 62 12.46 16.01 2.33
N ALA A 63 12.22 15.92 1.02
CA ALA A 63 11.32 14.99 0.37
C ALA A 63 11.24 13.63 1.11
N PRO A 64 10.04 12.97 1.15
CA PRO A 64 9.91 11.63 1.72
C PRO A 64 11.09 10.81 1.24
N SER A 65 11.97 10.38 2.16
CA SER A 65 13.23 9.75 1.79
C SER A 65 12.89 8.64 0.80
N LYS A 66 13.37 8.76 -0.44
CA LYS A 66 13.04 7.91 -1.61
C LYS A 66 13.52 6.45 -1.46
N SER A 67 13.56 5.93 -0.23
CA SER A 67 14.18 4.67 0.13
C SER A 67 13.27 3.91 1.10
N CYS A 68 12.99 2.65 0.78
CA CYS A 68 12.38 1.70 1.71
C CYS A 68 13.49 0.92 2.40
N LEU A 69 14.12 1.48 3.44
CA LEU A 69 15.16 0.73 4.16
C LEU A 69 14.50 -0.36 5.04
N PRO A 70 15.07 -1.58 5.10
CA PRO A 70 14.63 -2.59 6.05
C PRO A 70 14.83 -2.08 7.47
N ILE A 71 13.79 -2.21 8.28
CA ILE A 71 13.81 -2.02 9.71
C ILE A 71 14.08 -3.40 10.32
N ARG A 72 15.19 -3.49 11.06
CA ARG A 72 15.49 -4.64 11.90
C ARG A 72 14.79 -4.43 13.23
N CYS A 73 13.98 -5.39 13.64
CA CYS A 73 13.23 -5.30 14.89
C CYS A 73 13.08 -6.67 15.52
N ASP A 74 12.90 -6.72 16.84
CA ASP A 74 12.39 -7.91 17.52
C ASP A 74 10.88 -8.10 17.26
N LEU A 75 10.32 -9.21 17.72
CA LEU A 75 8.91 -9.53 17.48
C LEU A 75 7.93 -8.60 18.24
N GLU A 76 8.34 -8.03 19.37
CA GLU A 76 7.51 -7.08 20.14
C GLU A 76 7.41 -5.73 19.41
N GLN A 77 8.55 -5.22 18.94
CA GLN A 77 8.64 -4.04 18.09
C GLN A 77 7.88 -4.23 16.78
N LEU A 78 7.97 -5.42 16.18
CA LEU A 78 7.16 -5.73 15.01
C LEU A 78 5.66 -5.67 15.34
N ALA A 79 5.22 -6.27 16.44
CA ALA A 79 3.82 -6.20 16.86
C ALA A 79 3.34 -4.75 17.06
N TRP A 80 4.17 -3.89 17.65
CA TRP A 80 3.91 -2.46 17.75
C TRP A 80 3.76 -1.79 16.37
N HIS A 81 4.68 -2.07 15.44
CA HIS A 81 4.59 -1.59 14.06
C HIS A 81 3.33 -2.09 13.35
N LYS A 82 2.96 -3.37 13.55
CA LYS A 82 1.75 -3.97 12.98
C LYS A 82 0.50 -3.24 13.48
N GLY A 83 0.43 -2.96 14.79
CA GLY A 83 -0.65 -2.19 15.41
C GLY A 83 -0.75 -0.77 14.87
N LEU A 84 0.37 -0.04 14.84
CA LEU A 84 0.42 1.33 14.31
C LEU A 84 -0.06 1.42 12.86
N LEU A 85 0.38 0.51 11.98
CA LEU A 85 -0.07 0.50 10.59
C LEU A 85 -1.55 0.19 10.47
N THR A 86 -2.07 -0.74 11.28
CA THR A 86 -3.50 -1.09 11.31
C THR A 86 -4.36 0.11 11.70
N GLU A 87 -3.91 0.89 12.68
CA GLU A 87 -4.60 2.14 13.09
C GLU A 87 -4.53 3.23 12.02
N LEU A 88 -3.38 3.38 11.34
CA LEU A 88 -3.19 4.38 10.29
C LEU A 88 -3.93 4.04 8.99
N GLY A 89 -4.18 2.76 8.73
CA GLY A 89 -4.88 2.32 7.55
C GLY A 89 -6.37 2.66 7.63
N MET A 90 -6.71 3.87 7.19
CA MET A 90 -8.06 4.46 7.26
C MET A 90 -9.11 3.67 6.45
N ALA A 91 -8.70 2.79 5.52
CA ALA A 91 -9.57 1.87 4.81
C ALA A 91 -9.67 0.51 5.56
N ARG A 92 -10.54 0.48 6.59
CA ARG A 92 -10.81 -0.63 7.54
C ARG A 92 -10.94 -2.07 6.98
N ARG A 93 -10.94 -2.29 5.66
CA ARG A 93 -11.02 -3.65 5.05
C ARG A 93 -9.69 -4.19 4.49
N LEU A 94 -8.73 -3.33 4.11
CA LEU A 94 -7.41 -3.76 3.64
C LEU A 94 -6.26 -3.43 4.58
N SER A 95 -6.49 -2.56 5.56
CA SER A 95 -5.52 -2.20 6.58
C SER A 95 -5.33 -3.27 7.65
N GLY A 96 -5.61 -4.53 7.31
CA GLY A 96 -5.30 -5.68 8.13
C GLY A 96 -4.03 -6.34 7.64
N TRP A 97 -3.30 -6.96 8.56
CA TRP A 97 -2.20 -7.84 8.20
C TRP A 97 -2.74 -9.17 7.70
N ALA A 98 -2.30 -9.59 6.52
CA ALA A 98 -2.48 -10.95 6.06
C ALA A 98 -1.19 -11.73 6.30
N VAL A 99 -1.30 -12.92 6.90
CA VAL A 99 -0.17 -13.85 7.01
C VAL A 99 -0.18 -14.71 5.75
N ILE A 100 0.94 -14.75 5.04
CA ILE A 100 1.12 -15.67 3.92
C ILE A 100 1.30 -17.06 4.52
N GLN A 101 0.29 -17.90 4.31
CA GLN A 101 0.35 -19.32 4.65
C GLN A 101 0.74 -20.14 3.42
N ALA A 102 1.34 -21.32 3.63
CA ALA A 102 1.49 -22.31 2.58
C ALA A 102 0.08 -22.75 2.13
N ALA A 103 -0.35 -22.28 0.95
CA ALA A 103 -1.74 -22.39 0.53
C ALA A 103 -2.16 -23.86 0.30
N PRO A 104 -3.46 -24.13 0.50
CA PRO A 104 -4.28 -24.40 -0.69
C PRO A 104 -5.44 -23.41 -0.75
N LEU A 105 -5.36 -22.45 -1.70
CA LEU A 105 -6.36 -21.43 -2.07
C LEU A 105 -6.78 -20.49 -0.91
N GLU A 106 -6.39 -19.22 -0.85
CA GLU A 106 -6.93 -18.13 -1.68
C GLU A 106 -6.04 -16.86 -1.69
N MET A 107 -4.80 -16.92 -1.18
CA MET A 107 -3.86 -15.78 -1.21
C MET A 107 -2.42 -16.22 -1.51
N SER A 108 -2.24 -17.19 -2.40
CA SER A 108 -0.90 -17.67 -2.68
C SER A 108 -0.15 -16.61 -3.50
N TYR A 109 0.80 -15.91 -2.86
CA TYR A 109 2.01 -15.46 -3.52
C TYR A 109 2.91 -16.69 -3.62
N PRO A 110 2.84 -17.48 -4.71
CA PRO A 110 3.40 -18.83 -4.72
C PRO A 110 4.92 -18.84 -4.53
N ALA A 111 5.59 -17.73 -4.82
CA ALA A 111 7.01 -17.54 -4.58
C ALA A 111 7.33 -17.23 -3.10
N LEU A 112 6.49 -16.44 -2.42
CA LEU A 112 6.71 -16.07 -1.01
C LEU A 112 6.42 -17.23 -0.07
N ALA A 113 5.39 -18.03 -0.36
CA ALA A 113 5.07 -19.20 0.45
C ALA A 113 6.22 -20.23 0.50
N ARG A 114 7.03 -20.32 -0.57
CA ARG A 114 8.22 -21.21 -0.61
C ARG A 114 9.35 -20.77 0.32
N LEU A 115 9.32 -19.52 0.78
CA LEU A 115 10.34 -19.01 1.69
C LEU A 115 10.05 -19.40 3.14
N LEU A 116 8.85 -19.87 3.46
CA LEU A 116 8.56 -20.40 4.80
C LEU A 116 9.50 -21.57 5.10
N ASP A 117 10.05 -21.60 6.30
CA ASP A 117 11.12 -22.50 6.77
C ASP A 117 12.46 -22.38 6.03
N ALA A 118 12.58 -21.52 5.02
CA ALA A 118 13.83 -21.30 4.32
C ALA A 118 14.80 -20.49 5.19
N GLU A 119 16.07 -20.90 5.20
CA GLU A 119 17.13 -20.26 5.97
C GLU A 119 17.68 -19.03 5.23
N LEU A 120 17.74 -17.87 5.88
CA LEU A 120 18.35 -16.68 5.27
C LEU A 120 19.88 -16.80 5.26
N VAL A 121 20.44 -16.88 4.06
CA VAL A 121 21.89 -17.04 3.82
C VAL A 121 22.58 -15.70 3.61
N SER A 122 21.87 -14.74 3.01
CA SER A 122 22.39 -13.38 2.87
C SER A 122 21.28 -12.38 2.59
N TYR A 123 21.56 -11.11 2.84
CA TYR A 123 20.80 -10.03 2.25
C TYR A 123 21.73 -8.88 1.89
N CYS A 124 21.42 -8.15 0.83
CA CYS A 124 22.23 -7.05 0.37
C CYS A 124 21.39 -5.89 -0.16
N PHE A 125 22.00 -4.70 -0.12
CA PHE A 125 21.44 -3.48 -0.66
C PHE A 125 21.94 -3.33 -2.09
N LEU A 126 21.07 -3.57 -3.06
CA LEU A 126 21.42 -3.37 -4.47
C LEU A 126 21.31 -1.89 -4.85
N SER A 127 20.36 -1.18 -4.26
CA SER A 127 20.21 0.27 -4.38
C SER A 127 19.35 0.82 -3.23
N ARG A 128 19.07 2.14 -3.26
CA ARG A 128 18.13 2.76 -2.31
C ARG A 128 16.70 2.22 -2.43
N GLN A 129 16.37 1.60 -3.56
CA GLN A 129 15.03 1.10 -3.87
C GLN A 129 14.96 -0.42 -3.92
N ARG A 130 16.10 -1.14 -3.96
CA ARG A 130 16.13 -2.59 -4.19
C ARG A 130 16.97 -3.30 -3.14
N PHE A 131 16.38 -4.30 -2.53
CA PHE A 131 16.97 -5.12 -1.47
C PHE A 131 16.81 -6.58 -1.85
N GLU A 132 17.90 -7.32 -1.81
CA GLU A 132 17.90 -8.75 -2.13
C GLU A 132 17.98 -9.55 -0.84
N LEU A 133 17.13 -10.58 -0.75
CA LEU A 133 17.12 -11.60 0.29
C LEU A 133 17.41 -12.95 -0.37
N CYS A 134 18.45 -13.64 0.08
CA CYS A 134 18.84 -14.94 -0.44
C CYS A 134 18.60 -16.01 0.62
N PHE A 135 17.92 -17.07 0.24
CA PHE A 135 17.54 -18.17 1.12
C PHE A 135 18.16 -19.49 0.66
N ALA A 136 18.51 -20.38 1.59
CA ALA A 136 19.10 -21.66 1.27
C ALA A 136 18.11 -22.52 0.47
N GLY A 137 18.57 -23.10 -0.64
CA GLY A 137 17.75 -23.95 -1.51
C GLY A 137 16.60 -23.25 -2.25
N CYS A 138 16.55 -21.91 -2.22
CA CYS A 138 15.53 -21.09 -2.86
C CYS A 138 16.16 -20.05 -3.80
N GLU A 139 15.40 -19.56 -4.77
CA GLU A 139 15.78 -18.38 -5.56
C GLU A 139 15.83 -17.12 -4.67
N SER A 140 16.70 -16.17 -5.02
CA SER A 140 16.72 -14.88 -4.33
C SER A 140 15.47 -14.06 -4.62
N VAL A 141 15.02 -13.32 -3.62
CA VAL A 141 13.84 -12.46 -3.69
C VAL A 141 14.24 -11.01 -3.52
N LEU A 142 13.73 -10.17 -4.40
CA LEU A 142 13.91 -8.73 -4.37
C LEU A 142 12.71 -8.04 -3.76
N VAL A 143 12.96 -7.24 -2.72
CA VAL A 143 12.04 -6.20 -2.25
C VAL A 143 12.39 -4.90 -2.99
N THR A 144 11.47 -4.40 -3.81
CA THR A 144 11.64 -3.21 -4.64
C THR A 144 10.63 -2.12 -4.28
N TYR A 145 11.10 -0.93 -3.95
CA TYR A 145 10.29 0.26 -3.76
C TYR A 145 9.90 0.85 -5.13
N ARG A 146 8.61 0.80 -5.46
CA ARG A 146 8.03 1.31 -6.70
C ARG A 146 7.58 2.74 -6.53
N GLU A 147 8.51 3.69 -6.69
CA GLU A 147 8.22 5.12 -6.58
C GLU A 147 7.23 5.63 -7.62
N ASP A 148 7.15 4.91 -8.75
CA ASP A 148 6.23 5.09 -9.87
C ASP A 148 4.80 4.59 -9.59
N LEU A 149 4.60 3.93 -8.45
CA LEU A 149 3.39 3.20 -8.12
C LEU A 149 2.97 3.46 -6.69
N ASP A 150 2.77 4.74 -6.36
CA ASP A 150 2.43 5.26 -5.03
C ASP A 150 3.35 4.78 -3.88
N GLY A 151 4.57 4.39 -4.22
CA GLY A 151 5.54 3.87 -3.28
C GLY A 151 5.24 2.45 -2.81
N ALA A 152 4.48 1.66 -3.57
CA ALA A 152 4.25 0.26 -3.27
C ALA A 152 5.58 -0.53 -3.16
N LEU A 153 5.58 -1.59 -2.36
CA LEU A 153 6.67 -2.54 -2.27
C LEU A 153 6.36 -3.75 -3.14
N GLN A 154 7.17 -3.99 -4.14
CA GLN A 154 7.12 -5.21 -4.94
C GLN A 154 8.05 -6.26 -4.33
N VAL A 155 7.58 -7.50 -4.19
CA VAL A 155 8.41 -8.60 -3.69
C VAL A 155 8.37 -9.78 -4.66
N ALA A 156 9.47 -10.04 -5.34
CA ALA A 156 9.47 -11.06 -6.40
C ALA A 156 10.84 -11.71 -6.58
N PRO A 157 10.92 -12.88 -7.24
CA PRO A 157 12.20 -13.44 -7.66
C PRO A 157 13.05 -12.43 -8.41
N ALA A 158 14.37 -12.46 -8.25
CA ALA A 158 15.26 -11.43 -8.81
C ALA A 158 15.18 -11.28 -10.34
N ALA A 159 14.82 -12.35 -11.04
CA ALA A 159 14.63 -12.36 -12.49
C ALA A 159 13.29 -11.74 -12.95
N TRP A 160 12.39 -11.38 -12.04
CA TRP A 160 11.05 -10.92 -12.35
C TRP A 160 10.81 -9.48 -11.90
N MET A 161 10.44 -8.63 -12.86
CA MET A 161 9.94 -7.28 -12.60
C MET A 161 8.52 -7.15 -13.13
N HIS A 162 7.59 -6.79 -12.25
CA HIS A 162 6.23 -6.59 -12.65
C HIS A 162 6.07 -5.31 -13.49
N THR A 163 5.47 -5.45 -14.67
CA THR A 163 5.10 -4.31 -15.52
C THR A 163 3.58 -4.12 -15.48
N ILE A 164 3.12 -2.95 -15.05
CA ILE A 164 1.74 -2.51 -15.23
C ILE A 164 1.65 -1.50 -16.37
N HIS A 165 0.49 -1.42 -17.00
CA HIS A 165 0.17 -0.41 -18.01
C HIS A 165 -0.93 0.55 -17.56
N GLU A 166 -1.77 0.13 -16.61
CA GLU A 166 -2.83 0.93 -16.01
C GLU A 166 -3.07 0.51 -14.56
N VAL A 167 -3.63 1.43 -13.77
CA VAL A 167 -4.16 1.17 -12.43
C VAL A 167 -5.68 1.14 -12.52
N VAL A 168 -6.26 -0.04 -12.32
CA VAL A 168 -7.71 -0.24 -12.31
C VAL A 168 -8.23 -0.27 -10.88
N ILE A 169 -9.18 0.61 -10.57
CA ILE A 169 -9.78 0.73 -9.25
C ILE A 169 -11.15 0.06 -9.27
N HIS A 170 -11.24 -1.12 -8.67
CA HIS A 170 -12.48 -1.89 -8.61
C HIS A 170 -13.42 -1.49 -7.48
N GLY A 171 -12.91 -0.78 -6.47
CA GLY A 171 -13.68 -0.40 -5.30
C GLY A 171 -12.80 0.25 -4.22
N PRO A 172 -13.41 0.82 -3.17
CA PRO A 172 -12.68 1.45 -2.07
C PRO A 172 -11.84 0.47 -1.23
N GLU A 173 -12.11 -0.82 -1.33
CA GLU A 173 -11.44 -1.92 -0.64
C GLU A 173 -10.28 -2.54 -1.41
N TYR A 174 -9.81 -1.92 -2.49
CA TYR A 174 -8.64 -2.38 -3.25
C TYR A 174 -7.41 -1.51 -2.93
N ALA A 175 -6.20 -1.93 -3.32
CA ALA A 175 -4.96 -1.22 -2.93
C ALA A 175 -4.90 0.26 -3.38
N PHE A 176 -5.47 0.56 -4.54
CA PHE A 176 -5.70 1.92 -5.04
C PHE A 176 -7.11 2.43 -4.77
N GLY A 177 -7.90 1.70 -3.97
CA GLY A 177 -9.26 2.04 -3.57
C GLY A 177 -9.35 3.38 -2.85
N TRP A 178 -8.26 3.90 -2.30
CA TRP A 178 -8.22 5.28 -1.81
C TRP A 178 -8.50 6.33 -2.90
N LEU A 179 -8.33 5.99 -4.18
CA LEU A 179 -8.73 6.79 -5.36
C LEU A 179 -10.22 6.64 -5.73
N HIS A 180 -10.96 5.77 -5.04
CA HIS A 180 -12.40 5.61 -5.25
C HIS A 180 -13.18 6.72 -4.51
N ASP A 181 -14.33 7.11 -5.06
CA ASP A 181 -15.17 8.17 -4.45
C ASP A 181 -15.79 7.73 -3.11
N GLN A 182 -16.02 6.42 -2.92
CA GLN A 182 -16.51 5.83 -1.67
C GLN A 182 -15.41 5.51 -0.65
N ALA A 183 -14.15 5.84 -0.95
CA ALA A 183 -13.08 5.64 0.01
C ALA A 183 -13.32 6.54 1.23
N ARG A 184 -13.20 5.96 2.44
CA ARG A 184 -13.47 6.63 3.72
C ARG A 184 -12.38 7.63 4.10
N TYR A 185 -12.37 8.75 3.38
CA TYR A 185 -11.57 9.93 3.66
C TYR A 185 -12.54 11.09 3.84
N PRO A 186 -13.00 11.33 5.09
CA PRO A 186 -14.03 12.32 5.32
C PRO A 186 -13.58 13.72 4.90
N ILE A 187 -14.50 14.50 4.35
CA ILE A 187 -14.23 15.88 3.93
C ILE A 187 -15.19 16.84 4.62
N HIS A 188 -14.70 18.03 4.95
CA HIS A 188 -15.50 19.15 5.40
C HIS A 188 -15.72 20.12 4.25
N ALA A 189 -16.97 20.38 3.91
CA ALA A 189 -17.31 21.30 2.84
C ALA A 189 -18.68 21.92 3.09
N ASP A 190 -18.80 23.22 2.80
CA ASP A 190 -20.05 23.99 2.95
C ASP A 190 -20.63 23.88 4.37
N GLY A 191 -19.76 23.97 5.40
CA GLY A 191 -20.15 23.88 6.81
C GLY A 191 -20.58 22.49 7.28
N ARG A 192 -20.47 21.46 6.45
CA ARG A 192 -20.90 20.09 6.75
C ARG A 192 -19.77 19.08 6.64
N HIS A 193 -19.82 18.05 7.48
CA HIS A 193 -18.96 16.88 7.42
C HIS A 193 -19.58 15.81 6.50
N TRP A 194 -18.76 15.24 5.62
CA TRP A 194 -19.12 14.19 4.67
C TRP A 194 -18.24 12.97 4.91
N SER A 195 -18.82 11.77 4.94
CA SER A 195 -18.08 10.51 5.18
C SER A 195 -17.05 10.20 4.10
N ASP A 196 -17.33 10.60 2.87
CA ASP A 196 -16.59 10.28 1.66
C ASP A 196 -16.97 11.25 0.52
N ASN A 197 -16.28 11.16 -0.61
CA ASN A 197 -16.54 12.00 -1.78
C ASN A 197 -17.91 11.70 -2.41
N ASP A 198 -18.30 10.43 -2.46
CA ASP A 198 -19.53 9.97 -3.11
C ASP A 198 -20.78 10.59 -2.44
N ALA A 199 -20.82 10.63 -1.11
CA ALA A 199 -21.88 11.30 -0.34
C ALA A 199 -21.98 12.79 -0.69
N PHE A 200 -20.85 13.49 -0.77
CA PHE A 200 -20.81 14.89 -1.18
C PHE A 200 -21.26 15.08 -2.64
N ILE A 201 -20.76 14.24 -3.56
CA ILE A 201 -21.06 14.32 -5.00
C ILE A 201 -22.56 14.11 -5.23
N ARG A 202 -23.17 13.09 -4.62
CA ARG A 202 -24.61 12.81 -4.74
C ARG A 202 -25.46 13.99 -4.31
N GLU A 203 -25.18 14.59 -3.16
CA GLU A 203 -25.93 15.77 -2.69
C GLU A 203 -25.81 16.92 -3.68
N LYS A 204 -24.59 17.23 -4.14
CA LYS A 204 -24.37 18.36 -5.06
C LYS A 204 -25.03 18.14 -6.41
N LEU A 205 -25.04 16.91 -6.91
CA LEU A 205 -25.76 16.56 -8.13
C LEU A 205 -27.27 16.68 -7.94
N TRP A 206 -27.81 16.23 -6.81
CA TRP A 206 -29.23 16.37 -6.49
C TRP A 206 -29.66 17.84 -6.37
N LEU A 207 -28.88 18.68 -5.68
CA LEU A 207 -29.12 20.11 -5.59
C LEU A 207 -29.02 20.82 -6.96
N ALA A 208 -28.09 20.40 -7.81
CA ALA A 208 -27.97 20.93 -9.16
C ALA A 208 -29.19 20.56 -10.02
N GLY A 209 -29.70 19.32 -9.89
CA GLY A 209 -30.84 18.85 -10.66
C GLY A 209 -32.20 19.43 -10.24
N ARG A 210 -32.33 19.86 -8.97
CA ARG A 210 -33.51 20.59 -8.48
C ARG A 210 -33.81 21.88 -9.24
N ARG A 211 -32.86 22.43 -10.00
CA ARG A 211 -33.04 23.64 -10.81
C ARG A 211 -33.60 23.39 -12.21
N GLY A 212 -34.16 22.20 -12.46
CA GLY A 212 -34.97 21.91 -13.65
C GLY A 212 -34.27 21.08 -14.72
N GLY A 213 -33.60 19.98 -14.34
CA GLY A 213 -33.07 18.99 -15.30
C GLY A 213 -31.94 18.13 -14.73
N SER A 214 -31.53 17.06 -15.42
CA SER A 214 -30.35 16.29 -15.03
C SER A 214 -29.07 17.13 -15.18
N PRO A 215 -28.12 17.07 -14.24
CA PRO A 215 -26.85 17.79 -14.35
C PRO A 215 -26.10 17.44 -15.64
N SER A 216 -25.56 18.44 -16.33
CA SER A 216 -24.73 18.21 -17.53
C SER A 216 -23.45 17.45 -17.17
N ALA A 217 -22.85 16.75 -18.14
CA ALA A 217 -21.57 16.07 -17.96
C ALA A 217 -20.47 17.00 -17.42
N ALA A 218 -20.44 18.25 -17.91
CA ALA A 218 -19.50 19.26 -17.43
C ALA A 218 -19.77 19.67 -15.97
N ALA A 219 -21.03 19.78 -15.55
CA ALA A 219 -21.38 20.07 -14.16
C ALA A 219 -20.97 18.93 -13.23
N THR A 220 -21.23 17.68 -13.65
CA THR A 220 -20.80 16.48 -12.93
C THR A 220 -19.28 16.41 -12.78
N ALA A 221 -18.53 16.67 -13.86
CA ALA A 221 -17.07 16.70 -13.82
C ALA A 221 -16.54 17.77 -12.84
N ARG A 222 -17.13 18.97 -12.82
CA ARG A 222 -16.76 20.03 -11.88
C ARG A 222 -17.03 19.66 -10.42
N ILE A 223 -18.17 19.03 -10.13
CA ILE A 223 -18.51 18.57 -8.78
C ILE A 223 -17.52 17.50 -8.31
N ARG A 224 -17.21 16.51 -9.15
CA ARG A 224 -16.20 15.48 -8.86
C ARG A 224 -14.82 16.09 -8.65
N GLN A 225 -14.40 17.00 -9.53
CA GLN A 225 -13.13 17.70 -9.38
C GLN A 225 -13.05 18.49 -8.06
N ARG A 226 -14.15 19.15 -7.66
CA ARG A 226 -14.23 19.84 -6.37
C ARG A 226 -14.09 18.87 -5.19
N ALA A 227 -14.79 17.73 -5.22
CA ALA A 227 -14.67 16.69 -4.20
C ALA A 227 -13.22 16.19 -4.06
N TRP A 228 -12.57 15.90 -5.19
CA TRP A 228 -11.16 15.48 -5.22
C TRP A 228 -10.20 16.53 -4.68
N ARG A 229 -10.40 17.80 -5.01
CA ARG A 229 -9.60 18.90 -4.45
C ARG A 229 -9.80 19.03 -2.94
N LEU A 230 -11.03 18.92 -2.45
CA LEU A 230 -11.32 18.95 -1.00
C LEU A 230 -10.63 17.79 -0.28
N LYS A 231 -10.75 16.58 -0.81
CA LYS A 231 -10.09 15.37 -0.29
C LYS A 231 -8.57 15.53 -0.27
N ALA A 232 -7.96 15.94 -1.38
CA ALA A 232 -6.52 16.15 -1.46
C ALA A 232 -6.00 17.25 -0.51
N ASN A 233 -6.76 18.34 -0.32
CA ASN A 233 -6.39 19.43 0.58
C ASN A 233 -6.48 19.03 2.06
N GLN A 234 -7.51 18.27 2.43
CA GLN A 234 -7.73 17.84 3.82
C GLN A 234 -6.94 16.57 4.17
N HIS A 235 -6.52 15.81 3.16
CA HIS A 235 -5.67 14.63 3.29
C HIS A 235 -4.42 14.78 2.41
N PRO A 236 -3.47 15.68 2.73
CA PRO A 236 -2.32 16.00 1.88
C PRO A 236 -1.48 14.79 1.46
N HIS A 237 -1.46 13.75 2.29
CA HIS A 237 -0.77 12.50 2.01
C HIS A 237 -1.28 11.81 0.74
N LEU A 238 -2.59 11.88 0.47
CA LEU A 238 -3.18 11.35 -0.76
C LEU A 238 -2.72 12.13 -1.99
N ALA A 239 -2.51 13.45 -1.86
CA ALA A 239 -1.98 14.28 -2.94
C ALA A 239 -0.52 13.94 -3.26
N VAL A 240 0.28 13.53 -2.27
CA VAL A 240 1.64 13.03 -2.52
C VAL A 240 1.60 11.65 -3.19
N ARG A 241 0.78 10.72 -2.68
CA ARG A 241 0.57 9.40 -3.31
C ARG A 241 0.10 9.52 -4.75
N LEU A 242 -0.85 10.40 -5.05
CA LEU A 242 -1.37 10.61 -6.40
C LEU A 242 -0.29 11.08 -7.37
N ARG A 243 0.58 12.00 -6.93
CA ARG A 243 1.68 12.52 -7.76
C ARG A 243 2.77 11.47 -8.05
N ALA A 244 2.84 10.41 -7.26
CA ALA A 244 3.80 9.32 -7.45
C ALA A 244 3.30 8.26 -8.44
N ILE A 245 2.01 8.25 -8.80
CA ILE A 245 1.49 7.30 -9.78
C ILE A 245 1.87 7.78 -11.18
N CYS A 246 2.72 7.01 -11.87
CA CYS A 246 3.17 7.31 -13.23
C CYS A 246 2.31 6.63 -14.32
N TYR A 247 1.21 5.98 -13.93
CA TYR A 247 0.37 5.18 -14.81
C TYR A 247 -1.02 5.77 -14.97
N PRO A 248 -1.69 5.56 -16.12
CA PRO A 248 -3.10 5.84 -16.28
C PRO A 248 -3.93 5.20 -15.18
N VAL A 249 -4.91 5.94 -14.65
CA VAL A 249 -5.82 5.47 -13.61
C VAL A 249 -7.24 5.42 -14.17
N ARG A 250 -7.91 4.28 -13.97
CA ARG A 250 -9.29 4.06 -14.41
C ARG A 250 -10.13 3.47 -13.28
N LEU A 251 -11.36 3.95 -13.14
CA LEU A 251 -12.38 3.28 -12.33
C LEU A 251 -12.96 2.12 -13.15
N ALA A 252 -13.07 0.94 -12.54
CA ALA A 252 -13.60 -0.25 -13.19
C ALA A 252 -15.06 -0.10 -13.60
#